data_AF-A0AAP7AS25-F1
#
_entry.id   AF-A0AAP7AS25-F1
#
_cell.length_a   1.000
_cell.length_b   1.000
_cell.length_c   1.000
_cell.angle_alpha   90.00
_cell.angle_beta   90.00
_cell.angle_gamma   90.00
#
_symmetry.space_group_name_H-M   'P 1'
#
loop_
_entity.id
_entity.type
_entity.pdbx_description
1 polymer ?
#
loop_
_entity_poly.entity_id
_entity_poly.type
_entity_poly.pdbx_seq_one_letter_code
_entity_poly.pdbx_strand_id
1 'polypeptide(L)'
;MFTGIDFEKAIDYYRKGKEVIVLDRASVGKNGKSGYDTFPFEELFKDLDFLVDVPAVINPDFEQAVQGMTEADQADPEEIIRAVHETQEGITPPSTEPEERMEEETIDLPADNIEDKKEKIRKLVEEGYTNREIADQTGIPFGTVGYHAARFRKKEKEPVDNSDRHLCKTCKFRSNRPTVNSCDYAGLMNHSRGCKVEECTKYEKGARMKMKDVEE
;
A
#
# COMPACT_ATOMS: atom_id res chain seq x y z
N MET A 1 -0.78 25.45 26.42
CA MET A 1 0.29 24.67 25.78
C MET A 1 0.48 23.40 26.58
N PHE A 2 0.37 22.22 25.96
CA PHE A 2 0.72 20.97 26.62
C PHE A 2 2.24 20.84 26.66
N THR A 3 2.83 20.75 27.84
CA THR A 3 4.26 20.44 28.00
C THR A 3 4.45 18.95 27.83
N GLY A 4 5.21 18.54 26.82
CA GLY A 4 5.58 17.14 26.65
C GLY A 4 6.36 16.65 27.86
N ILE A 5 5.96 15.49 28.39
CA ILE A 5 6.66 14.77 29.46
C ILE A 5 7.10 13.41 28.93
N ASP A 6 8.12 12.83 29.56
CA ASP A 6 8.54 11.45 29.29
C ASP A 6 7.49 10.43 29.79
N PHE A 7 7.62 9.20 29.31
CA PHE A 7 6.65 8.13 29.60
C PHE A 7 6.59 7.78 31.09
N GLU A 8 7.74 7.69 31.78
CA GLU A 8 7.79 7.35 33.19
C GLU A 8 7.05 8.39 34.06
N LYS A 9 7.26 9.68 33.80
CA LYS A 9 6.51 10.75 34.49
C LYS A 9 5.03 10.72 34.16
N ALA A 10 4.67 10.35 32.93
CA ALA A 10 3.27 10.19 32.55
C ALA A 10 2.59 9.09 33.38
N ILE A 11 3.25 7.93 33.56
CA ILE A 11 2.77 6.84 34.45
C ILE A 11 2.62 7.35 35.89
N ASP A 12 3.61 8.06 36.41
CA ASP A 12 3.55 8.59 37.78
C ASP A 12 2.41 9.59 38.00
N TYR A 13 2.13 10.45 37.02
CA TYR A 13 1.00 11.37 37.10
C TYR A 13 -0.33 10.64 37.01
N TYR A 14 -0.45 9.65 36.12
CA TYR A 14 -1.64 8.83 36.02
C TYR A 14 -1.91 8.07 37.33
N ARG A 15 -0.88 7.46 37.93
CA ARG A 15 -0.96 6.81 39.26
C ARG A 15 -1.40 7.75 40.39
N LYS A 16 -1.11 9.05 40.27
CA LYS A 16 -1.55 10.10 41.21
C LYS A 16 -2.96 10.62 40.91
N GLY A 17 -3.69 9.99 40.00
CA GLY A 17 -5.05 10.37 39.60
C GLY A 17 -5.12 11.62 38.72
N LYS A 18 -3.99 12.04 38.12
CA LYS A 18 -4.01 13.14 37.15
C LYS A 18 -4.39 12.62 35.79
N GLU A 19 -5.17 13.42 35.07
CA GLU A 19 -5.48 13.18 33.67
C GLU A 19 -4.19 13.24 32.83
N VAL A 20 -3.96 12.19 32.04
CA VAL A 20 -2.86 12.10 31.10
C VAL A 20 -3.44 11.89 29.72
N ILE A 21 -3.08 12.76 28.79
CA ILE A 21 -3.54 12.73 27.40
C ILE A 21 -2.37 12.34 26.51
N VAL A 22 -2.60 11.36 25.65
CA VAL A 22 -1.64 10.91 24.64
C VAL A 22 -1.88 11.66 23.36
N LEU A 23 -0.80 12.09 22.72
CA LEU A 23 -0.80 12.78 21.42
C LEU A 23 -0.16 11.85 20.39
N ASP A 24 -0.95 11.28 19.48
CA ASP A 24 -0.41 10.47 18.39
C ASP A 24 0.17 11.36 17.29
N ARG A 25 1.49 11.44 17.24
CA ARG A 25 2.20 12.21 16.20
C ARG A 25 2.11 11.60 14.82
N ALA A 26 1.80 10.31 14.72
CA ALA A 26 1.67 9.59 13.47
C ALA A 26 0.26 9.70 12.86
N SER A 27 -0.72 10.29 13.56
CA SER A 27 -2.08 10.37 13.05
C SER A 27 -2.35 11.57 12.15
N VAL A 28 -1.38 12.48 12.00
CA VAL A 28 -1.54 13.68 11.16
C VAL A 28 -2.02 13.31 9.77
N GLY A 29 -3.19 13.79 9.41
CA GLY A 29 -3.77 13.60 8.08
C GLY A 29 -4.31 12.19 7.79
N LYS A 30 -4.29 11.25 8.76
CA LYS A 30 -4.87 9.90 8.56
C LYS A 30 -6.40 9.92 8.51
N ASN A 31 -7.04 10.90 9.14
CA ASN A 31 -8.50 11.00 9.27
C ASN A 31 -9.13 12.20 8.53
N GLY A 32 -8.39 12.84 7.62
CA GLY A 32 -8.85 14.07 6.95
C GLY A 32 -9.02 15.29 7.87
N LYS A 33 -8.75 15.13 9.18
CA LYS A 33 -8.68 16.21 10.16
C LYS A 33 -7.27 16.79 10.17
N SER A 34 -7.17 18.11 10.27
CA SER A 34 -5.90 18.80 10.53
C SER A 34 -5.53 18.63 12.01
N GLY A 35 -4.28 18.26 12.26
CA GLY A 35 -3.75 18.08 13.61
C GLY A 35 -3.47 16.63 13.98
N TYR A 36 -3.07 16.45 15.24
CA TYR A 36 -2.80 15.16 15.86
C TYR A 36 -4.06 14.65 16.55
N ASP A 37 -4.22 13.33 16.57
CA ASP A 37 -5.26 12.70 17.38
C ASP A 37 -4.78 12.67 18.82
N THR A 38 -5.72 12.92 19.72
CA THR A 38 -5.49 12.88 21.17
C THR A 38 -6.49 11.93 21.81
N PHE A 39 -6.02 11.13 22.74
CA PHE A 39 -6.88 10.21 23.49
C PHE A 39 -6.37 10.08 24.94
N PRO A 40 -7.26 9.73 25.89
CA PRO A 40 -6.88 9.44 27.26
C PRO A 40 -5.85 8.32 27.34
N PHE A 41 -4.91 8.45 28.27
CA PHE A 41 -3.89 7.42 28.50
C PHE A 41 -4.46 6.03 28.83
N GLU A 42 -5.62 5.99 29.49
CA GLU A 42 -6.32 4.76 29.87
C GLU A 42 -6.85 3.96 28.67
N GLU A 43 -7.23 4.65 27.58
CA GLU A 43 -7.77 3.98 26.39
C GLU A 43 -6.74 3.07 25.69
N LEU A 44 -5.44 3.33 25.86
CA LEU A 44 -4.38 2.49 25.31
C LEU A 44 -4.36 1.08 25.87
N PHE A 45 -4.89 0.91 27.08
CA PHE A 45 -4.76 -0.28 27.89
C PHE A 45 -6.11 -0.92 28.19
N LYS A 46 -7.17 -0.37 27.61
CA LYS A 46 -8.52 -0.89 27.74
C LYS A 46 -8.58 -2.29 27.13
N ASP A 47 -9.18 -3.21 27.85
CA ASP A 47 -9.39 -4.60 27.43
C ASP A 47 -8.10 -5.41 27.21
N LEU A 48 -6.98 -5.01 27.84
CA LEU A 48 -5.71 -5.73 27.80
C LEU A 48 -5.36 -6.33 29.18
N ASP A 49 -4.85 -7.56 29.16
CA ASP A 49 -4.25 -8.20 30.33
C ASP A 49 -2.73 -8.00 30.34
N PHE A 50 -2.21 -7.51 31.46
CA PHE A 50 -0.76 -7.33 31.66
C PHE A 50 -0.19 -8.55 32.36
N LEU A 51 0.66 -9.29 31.66
CA LEU A 51 1.36 -10.44 32.22
C LEU A 51 2.80 -10.07 32.57
N VAL A 52 3.23 -10.48 33.76
CA VAL A 52 4.60 -10.35 34.25
C VAL A 52 5.11 -11.75 34.55
N ASP A 53 6.37 -12.04 34.19
CA ASP A 53 7.02 -13.33 34.46
C ASP A 53 6.23 -14.54 33.93
N VAL A 54 5.73 -14.46 32.68
CA VAL A 54 5.04 -15.60 32.04
C VAL A 54 6.02 -16.78 31.96
N PRO A 55 5.77 -17.86 32.72
CA PRO A 55 6.67 -19.01 32.69
C PRO A 55 6.59 -19.67 31.31
N ALA A 56 7.74 -20.10 30.79
CA ALA A 56 7.78 -20.90 29.57
C ALA A 56 7.11 -22.24 29.86
N VAL A 57 5.83 -22.36 29.48
CA VAL A 57 5.14 -23.65 29.48
C VAL A 57 5.70 -24.43 28.30
N ILE A 58 6.41 -25.52 28.59
CA ILE A 58 6.90 -26.45 27.58
C ILE A 58 5.67 -26.97 26.83
N ASN A 59 5.61 -26.71 25.53
CA ASN A 59 4.54 -27.19 24.67
C ASN A 59 4.92 -28.59 24.15
N PRO A 60 4.36 -29.67 24.71
CA PRO A 60 4.71 -31.04 24.30
C PRO A 60 4.36 -31.31 22.83
N ASP A 61 3.36 -30.62 22.28
CA ASP A 61 2.97 -30.76 20.88
C ASP A 61 4.05 -30.18 19.94
N PHE A 62 4.78 -29.16 20.39
CA PHE A 62 5.89 -28.59 19.64
C PHE A 62 7.08 -29.55 19.58
N GLU A 63 7.43 -30.19 20.70
CA GLU A 63 8.51 -31.18 20.72
C GLU A 63 8.21 -32.39 19.83
N GLN A 64 6.96 -32.88 19.86
CA GLN A 64 6.54 -33.97 18.98
C GLN A 64 6.57 -33.58 17.49
N ALA A 65 6.16 -32.35 17.16
CA ALA A 65 6.23 -31.84 15.78
C ALA A 65 7.68 -31.73 15.29
N VAL A 66 8.59 -31.23 16.13
CA VAL A 66 10.03 -31.15 15.79
C VAL A 66 10.62 -32.55 15.60
N GLN A 67 10.30 -33.49 16.49
CA GLN A 67 10.75 -34.88 16.39
C GLN A 67 10.28 -35.53 15.07
N GLY A 68 9.00 -35.36 14.71
CA GLY A 68 8.44 -35.90 13.46
C GLY A 68 9.09 -35.33 12.19
N MET A 69 9.53 -34.07 12.21
CA MET A 69 10.27 -33.49 11.08
C MET A 69 11.71 -34.00 11.01
N THR A 70 12.36 -34.28 12.13
CA THR A 70 13.73 -34.83 12.16
C THR A 70 13.82 -36.32 11.83
N GLU A 71 12.75 -37.07 12.07
CA GLU A 71 12.67 -38.50 11.73
C GLU A 71 12.34 -38.73 10.25
N ALA A 72 11.61 -37.81 9.60
CA ALA A 72 11.26 -37.90 8.19
C ALA A 72 12.45 -37.67 7.22
N ASP A 73 13.56 -37.10 7.71
CA ASP A 73 14.74 -36.74 6.89
C ASP A 73 15.89 -37.76 7.01
N GLN A 74 15.69 -38.89 7.70
CA GLN A 74 16.68 -39.97 7.82
C GLN A 74 16.58 -40.99 6.67
N ALA A 75 16.38 -40.54 5.43
CA ALA A 75 16.63 -41.41 4.28
C ALA A 75 18.15 -41.53 4.08
N ASP A 76 18.66 -42.76 4.14
CA ASP A 76 20.07 -43.07 3.91
C ASP A 76 20.50 -42.54 2.52
N PRO A 77 21.50 -41.64 2.45
CA PRO A 77 21.95 -41.05 1.18
C PRO A 77 22.30 -42.09 0.11
N GLU A 78 22.74 -43.28 0.49
CA GLU A 78 23.06 -44.35 -0.46
C GLU A 78 21.80 -45.00 -1.08
N GLU A 79 20.67 -45.03 -0.36
CA GLU A 79 19.40 -45.55 -0.89
C GLU A 79 18.77 -44.59 -1.90
N ILE A 80 18.90 -43.29 -1.67
CA ILE A 80 18.46 -42.24 -2.60
C ILE A 80 19.26 -42.33 -3.91
N ILE A 81 20.59 -42.48 -3.83
CA ILE A 81 21.46 -42.58 -5.00
C ILE A 81 21.16 -43.88 -5.79
N ARG A 82 20.92 -44.99 -5.10
CA ARG A 82 20.59 -46.27 -5.75
C ARG A 82 19.23 -46.22 -6.45
N ALA A 83 18.22 -45.58 -5.86
CA ALA A 83 16.90 -45.39 -6.47
C ALA A 83 16.95 -44.49 -7.72
N VAL A 84 17.82 -43.48 -7.74
CA VAL A 84 18.04 -42.61 -8.92
C VAL A 84 18.76 -43.36 -10.05
N HIS A 85 19.70 -44.26 -9.71
CA HIS A 85 20.43 -45.05 -10.70
C HIS A 85 19.59 -46.20 -11.28
N GLU A 86 18.73 -46.85 -10.48
CA GLU A 86 17.80 -47.89 -10.95
C GLU A 86 16.67 -47.35 -11.83
N THR A 87 16.30 -46.07 -11.71
CA THR A 87 15.25 -45.44 -12.53
C THR A 87 15.75 -44.83 -13.84
N GLN A 88 17.07 -44.78 -14.08
CA GLN A 88 17.65 -44.15 -15.27
C GLN A 88 17.86 -45.08 -16.49
N GLU A 89 17.70 -46.40 -16.37
CA GLU A 89 17.95 -47.32 -17.50
C GLU A 89 16.70 -47.75 -18.30
N GLY A 90 15.51 -47.18 -18.05
CA GLY A 90 14.28 -47.72 -18.65
C GLY A 90 13.16 -46.73 -18.99
N ILE A 91 13.40 -45.43 -19.07
CA ILE A 91 12.33 -44.45 -19.39
C ILE A 91 12.59 -43.83 -20.76
N THR A 92 12.17 -44.54 -21.81
CA THR A 92 11.64 -43.84 -22.99
C THR A 92 10.51 -42.93 -22.51
N PRO A 93 10.48 -41.64 -22.88
CA PRO A 93 9.34 -40.79 -22.57
C PRO A 93 8.06 -41.49 -23.06
N PRO A 94 7.00 -41.59 -22.23
CA PRO A 94 5.76 -42.17 -22.68
C PRO A 94 5.27 -41.38 -23.88
N SER A 95 5.03 -42.08 -24.99
CA SER A 95 4.25 -41.57 -26.10
C SER A 95 2.95 -41.06 -25.52
N THR A 96 2.77 -39.74 -25.53
CA THR A 96 1.50 -39.11 -25.21
C THR A 96 0.50 -39.56 -26.26
N GLU A 97 -0.24 -40.63 -25.98
CA GLU A 97 -1.59 -40.74 -26.52
C GLU A 97 -2.30 -39.43 -26.15
N PRO A 98 -2.91 -38.73 -27.11
CA PRO A 98 -3.64 -37.53 -26.79
C PRO A 98 -4.80 -37.95 -25.90
N GLU A 99 -4.66 -37.74 -24.59
CA GLU A 99 -5.81 -37.59 -23.71
C GLU A 99 -6.75 -36.62 -24.42
N GLU A 100 -8.02 -37.00 -24.53
CA GLU A 100 -9.08 -36.13 -25.01
C GLU A 100 -9.06 -34.87 -24.14
N ARG A 101 -8.31 -33.89 -24.62
CA ARG A 101 -8.33 -32.51 -24.20
C ARG A 101 -9.79 -32.14 -24.33
N MET A 102 -10.49 -32.05 -23.20
CA MET A 102 -11.74 -31.31 -23.14
C MET A 102 -11.47 -30.03 -23.91
N GLU A 103 -12.15 -29.87 -25.04
CA GLU A 103 -12.06 -28.67 -25.84
C GLU A 103 -12.33 -27.53 -24.87
N GLU A 104 -11.26 -26.81 -24.55
CA GLU A 104 -11.38 -25.50 -23.93
C GLU A 104 -12.15 -24.74 -24.98
N GLU A 105 -13.47 -24.65 -24.78
CA GLU A 105 -14.36 -23.90 -25.63
C GLU A 105 -13.76 -22.51 -25.69
N THR A 106 -13.01 -22.25 -26.76
CA THR A 106 -12.47 -20.94 -27.05
C THR A 106 -13.66 -20.12 -27.43
N ILE A 107 -14.35 -19.62 -26.40
CA ILE A 107 -15.30 -18.55 -26.53
C ILE A 107 -14.49 -17.44 -27.18
N ASP A 108 -14.78 -17.15 -28.44
CA ASP A 108 -14.29 -15.96 -29.12
C ASP A 108 -14.77 -14.77 -28.31
N LEU A 109 -13.97 -14.36 -27.33
CA LEU A 109 -14.22 -13.19 -26.51
C LEU A 109 -14.20 -12.00 -27.48
N PRO A 110 -15.35 -11.37 -27.73
CA PRO A 110 -15.40 -10.24 -28.65
C PRO A 110 -14.47 -9.17 -28.11
N ALA A 111 -13.71 -8.55 -29.02
CA ALA A 111 -12.71 -7.53 -28.74
C ALA A 111 -13.11 -6.67 -27.53
N ASP A 112 -12.41 -6.87 -26.43
CA ASP A 112 -12.62 -6.16 -25.18
C ASP A 112 -12.39 -4.66 -25.41
N ASN A 113 -13.46 -3.91 -25.72
CA ASN A 113 -13.43 -2.46 -25.65
C ASN A 113 -13.34 -2.07 -24.17
N ILE A 114 -12.10 -1.99 -23.67
CA ILE A 114 -11.75 -1.58 -22.31
C ILE A 114 -12.39 -0.21 -21.97
N GLU A 115 -12.49 0.68 -22.96
CA GLU A 115 -13.13 1.99 -22.80
C GLU A 115 -14.64 1.87 -22.52
N ASP A 116 -15.35 0.98 -23.22
CA ASP A 116 -16.80 0.74 -23.05
C ASP A 116 -17.09 0.15 -21.67
N LYS A 117 -16.24 -0.77 -21.17
CA LYS A 117 -16.35 -1.34 -19.81
C LYS A 117 -16.20 -0.26 -18.74
N LYS A 118 -15.22 0.62 -18.90
CA LYS A 118 -14.92 1.72 -17.98
C LYS A 118 -16.04 2.77 -17.96
N GLU A 119 -16.65 3.09 -19.09
CA GLU A 119 -17.76 4.05 -19.17
C GLU A 119 -19.04 3.49 -18.53
N LYS A 120 -19.36 2.21 -18.77
CA LYS A 120 -20.47 1.52 -18.10
C LYS A 120 -20.31 1.51 -16.57
N ILE A 121 -19.09 1.20 -16.07
CA ILE A 121 -18.80 1.25 -14.63
C ILE A 121 -18.97 2.68 -14.09
N ARG A 122 -18.49 3.70 -14.81
CA ARG A 122 -18.61 5.10 -14.37
C ARG A 122 -20.06 5.49 -14.15
N LYS A 123 -20.93 5.24 -15.14
CA LYS A 123 -22.34 5.60 -15.08
C LYS A 123 -23.06 4.95 -13.89
N LEU A 124 -22.84 3.65 -13.67
CA LEU A 124 -23.47 2.95 -12.55
C LEU A 124 -22.90 3.37 -11.18
N VAL A 125 -21.62 3.76 -11.11
CA VAL A 125 -21.04 4.34 -9.89
C VAL A 125 -21.66 5.70 -9.57
N GLU A 126 -21.93 6.52 -10.59
CA GLU A 126 -22.62 7.82 -10.45
C GLU A 126 -24.10 7.65 -10.04
N GLU A 127 -24.77 6.61 -10.55
CA GLU A 127 -26.13 6.24 -10.15
C GLU A 127 -26.20 5.63 -8.74
N GLY A 128 -25.06 5.37 -8.09
CA GLY A 128 -24.98 4.96 -6.68
C GLY A 128 -24.97 3.45 -6.43
N TYR A 129 -24.85 2.63 -7.47
CA TYR A 129 -24.80 1.17 -7.33
C TYR A 129 -23.53 0.70 -6.59
N THR A 130 -23.66 -0.41 -5.87
CA THR A 130 -22.55 -1.09 -5.21
C THR A 130 -21.70 -1.85 -6.23
N ASN A 131 -20.45 -2.13 -5.89
CA ASN A 131 -19.53 -2.83 -6.80
C ASN A 131 -20.04 -4.23 -7.18
N ARG A 132 -20.84 -4.86 -6.32
CA ARG A 132 -21.42 -6.17 -6.55
C ARG A 132 -22.56 -6.09 -7.56
N GLU A 133 -23.49 -5.16 -7.38
CA GLU A 133 -24.59 -4.91 -8.33
C GLU A 133 -24.07 -4.52 -9.71
N ILE A 134 -23.00 -3.71 -9.78
CA ILE A 134 -22.36 -3.34 -11.04
C ILE A 134 -21.78 -4.57 -11.74
N ALA A 135 -21.11 -5.46 -11.02
CA ALA A 135 -20.55 -6.68 -11.59
C ALA A 135 -21.67 -7.59 -12.13
N ASP A 136 -22.73 -7.78 -11.35
CA ASP A 136 -23.88 -8.61 -11.72
C ASP A 136 -24.62 -8.04 -12.94
N GLN A 137 -24.78 -6.72 -13.04
CA GLN A 137 -25.49 -6.05 -14.14
C GLN A 137 -24.67 -5.93 -15.42
N THR A 138 -23.35 -5.76 -15.31
CA THR A 138 -22.47 -5.52 -16.48
C THR A 138 -21.79 -6.78 -16.99
N GLY A 139 -21.80 -7.87 -16.21
CA GLY A 139 -20.99 -9.06 -16.47
C GLY A 139 -19.48 -8.82 -16.35
N ILE A 140 -19.06 -7.65 -15.85
CA ILE A 140 -17.65 -7.32 -15.66
C ILE A 140 -17.17 -7.97 -14.36
N PRO A 141 -15.99 -8.62 -14.34
CA PRO A 141 -15.45 -9.21 -13.12
C PRO A 141 -15.41 -8.21 -11.97
N PHE A 142 -15.82 -8.66 -10.78
CA PHE A 142 -15.91 -7.83 -9.57
C PHE A 142 -14.60 -7.06 -9.27
N GLY A 143 -13.44 -7.70 -9.49
CA GLY A 143 -12.12 -7.06 -9.33
C GLY A 143 -11.92 -5.86 -10.27
N THR A 144 -12.31 -5.99 -11.52
CA THR A 144 -12.24 -4.92 -12.54
C THR A 144 -13.18 -3.77 -12.18
N VAL A 145 -14.41 -4.09 -11.76
CA VAL A 145 -15.37 -3.10 -11.25
C VAL A 145 -14.79 -2.35 -10.05
N GLY A 146 -14.24 -3.06 -9.07
CA GLY A 146 -13.64 -2.48 -7.88
C GLY A 146 -12.50 -1.50 -8.20
N TYR A 147 -11.61 -1.89 -9.11
CA TYR A 147 -10.49 -1.05 -9.55
C TYR A 147 -10.96 0.27 -10.19
N HIS A 148 -11.93 0.21 -11.10
CA HIS A 148 -12.45 1.42 -11.76
C HIS A 148 -13.32 2.26 -10.82
N ALA A 149 -14.22 1.64 -10.06
CA ALA A 149 -15.09 2.34 -9.12
C ALA A 149 -14.32 3.11 -8.04
N ALA A 150 -13.22 2.54 -7.52
CA ALA A 150 -12.38 3.22 -6.54
C ALA A 150 -11.74 4.51 -7.10
N ARG A 151 -11.40 4.52 -8.40
CA ARG A 151 -10.85 5.71 -9.05
C ARG A 151 -11.90 6.78 -9.30
N PHE A 152 -13.13 6.40 -9.65
CA PHE A 152 -14.24 7.35 -9.84
C PHE A 152 -14.76 7.94 -8.52
N ARG A 153 -14.77 7.15 -7.44
CA ARG A 153 -15.15 7.63 -6.10
C ARG A 153 -14.09 8.50 -5.43
N LYS A 154 -12.87 8.52 -5.96
CA LYS A 154 -11.80 9.36 -5.44
C LYS A 154 -12.05 10.81 -5.86
N LYS A 155 -12.67 11.59 -4.97
CA LYS A 155 -12.78 13.04 -5.14
C LYS A 155 -11.40 13.65 -5.36
N GLU A 156 -11.32 14.64 -6.24
CA GLU A 156 -10.14 15.50 -6.33
C GLU A 156 -9.83 16.03 -4.93
N LYS A 157 -8.61 15.80 -4.47
CA LYS A 157 -8.18 16.31 -3.17
C LYS A 157 -8.07 17.82 -3.29
N GLU A 158 -8.62 18.55 -2.33
CA GLU A 158 -8.38 19.99 -2.23
C GLU A 158 -6.87 20.28 -2.24
N PRO A 159 -6.45 21.44 -2.80
CA PRO A 159 -5.05 21.81 -2.87
C PRO A 159 -4.45 21.77 -1.46
N VAL A 160 -3.51 20.86 -1.26
CA VAL A 160 -2.80 20.70 0.01
C VAL A 160 -1.87 21.89 0.19
N ASP A 161 -1.89 22.50 1.38
CA ASP A 161 -1.00 23.61 1.75
C ASP A 161 0.46 23.25 1.48
N ASN A 162 1.13 24.04 0.63
CA ASN A 162 2.53 23.82 0.22
C ASN A 162 3.52 24.71 1.00
N SER A 163 3.16 25.16 2.20
CA SER A 163 4.03 25.97 3.06
C SER A 163 5.37 25.30 3.38
N ASP A 164 5.38 23.99 3.57
CA ASP A 164 6.57 23.17 3.81
C ASP A 164 7.35 22.80 2.51
N ARG A 165 6.91 23.33 1.36
CA ARG A 165 7.52 23.14 0.03
C ARG A 165 7.53 21.69 -0.45
N HIS A 166 6.69 20.80 0.09
CA HIS A 166 6.70 19.40 -0.31
C HIS A 166 6.41 19.20 -1.81
N LEU A 167 5.51 19.98 -2.41
CA LEU A 167 5.23 19.93 -3.85
C LEU A 167 6.41 20.46 -4.67
N CYS A 168 7.15 21.45 -4.17
CA CYS A 168 8.31 21.99 -4.87
C CYS A 168 9.42 20.94 -5.09
N LYS A 169 9.50 19.90 -4.23
CA LYS A 169 10.48 18.81 -4.37
C LYS A 169 10.21 17.92 -5.58
N THR A 170 8.94 17.79 -6.01
CA THR A 170 8.52 16.98 -7.16
C THR A 170 8.17 17.81 -8.40
N CYS A 171 8.29 19.13 -8.31
CA CYS A 171 8.00 20.05 -9.40
C CYS A 171 9.02 19.92 -10.55
N LYS A 172 8.58 20.12 -11.79
CA LYS A 172 9.47 20.22 -12.97
C LYS A 172 10.37 21.45 -12.89
N PHE A 173 9.89 22.53 -12.27
CA PHE A 173 10.64 23.77 -12.06
C PHE A 173 11.53 23.75 -10.81
N ARG A 174 11.73 22.59 -10.17
CA ARG A 174 12.56 22.50 -8.95
C ARG A 174 14.01 22.90 -9.22
N SER A 175 14.61 23.61 -8.28
CA SER A 175 16.03 23.99 -8.33
C SER A 175 16.76 23.50 -7.09
N ASN A 176 18.02 23.12 -7.25
CA ASN A 176 18.90 22.81 -6.12
C ASN A 176 19.55 24.08 -5.54
N ARG A 177 19.37 25.23 -6.19
CA ARG A 177 19.97 26.50 -5.81
C ARG A 177 19.09 27.21 -4.77
N PRO A 178 19.55 27.39 -3.52
CA PRO A 178 18.77 28.12 -2.51
C PRO A 178 18.57 29.60 -2.87
N THR A 179 19.50 30.18 -3.63
CA THR A 179 19.47 31.59 -4.07
C THR A 179 18.25 31.95 -4.92
N VAL A 180 17.64 30.98 -5.59
CA VAL A 180 16.40 31.15 -6.38
C VAL A 180 15.19 30.55 -5.67
N ASN A 181 15.24 30.44 -4.33
CA ASN A 181 14.19 29.83 -3.52
C ASN A 181 13.86 28.38 -3.96
N SER A 182 14.85 27.66 -4.48
CA SER A 182 14.69 26.30 -5.00
C SER A 182 13.68 26.18 -6.17
N CYS A 183 13.49 27.24 -6.95
CA CYS A 183 12.57 27.28 -8.09
C CYS A 183 13.19 27.99 -9.30
N ASP A 184 13.32 27.28 -10.43
CA ASP A 184 13.88 27.81 -11.68
C ASP A 184 12.81 28.45 -12.60
N TYR A 185 11.54 28.55 -12.16
CA TYR A 185 10.42 29.02 -13.00
C TYR A 185 10.71 30.33 -13.71
N ALA A 186 11.21 31.34 -12.99
CA ALA A 186 11.47 32.65 -13.58
C ALA A 186 12.57 32.64 -14.64
N GLY A 187 13.59 31.79 -14.46
CA GLY A 187 14.68 31.64 -15.42
C GLY A 187 14.31 30.79 -16.63
N LEU A 188 13.37 29.85 -16.48
CA LEU A 188 12.87 29.01 -17.57
C LEU A 188 11.79 29.73 -18.38
N MET A 189 10.89 30.47 -17.74
CA MET A 189 9.75 31.11 -18.38
C MET A 189 9.99 32.59 -18.74
N ASN A 190 11.15 33.15 -18.41
CA ASN A 190 11.49 34.57 -18.63
C ASN A 190 10.48 35.58 -18.05
N HIS A 191 9.70 35.19 -17.05
CA HIS A 191 8.79 36.06 -16.33
C HIS A 191 8.65 35.62 -14.87
N SER A 192 8.26 36.56 -14.00
CA SER A 192 8.10 36.24 -12.58
C SER A 192 6.98 35.22 -12.34
N ARG A 193 7.13 34.41 -11.29
CA ARG A 193 6.16 33.36 -10.91
C ARG A 193 4.80 33.92 -10.50
N GLY A 194 4.78 35.10 -9.88
CA GLY A 194 3.56 35.81 -9.49
C GLY A 194 2.76 35.20 -8.33
N CYS A 195 3.26 34.15 -7.66
CA CYS A 195 2.58 33.51 -6.53
C CYS A 195 3.54 33.21 -5.36
N LYS A 196 2.96 33.17 -4.15
CA LYS A 196 3.65 32.69 -2.95
C LYS A 196 3.91 31.18 -3.06
N VAL A 197 4.82 30.68 -2.21
CA VAL A 197 5.20 29.25 -2.23
C VAL A 197 4.07 28.36 -1.71
N GLU A 198 3.37 28.82 -0.68
CA GLU A 198 2.24 28.17 0.02
C GLU A 198 1.09 27.87 -0.95
N GLU A 199 0.81 28.82 -1.84
CA GLU A 199 -0.28 28.80 -2.84
C GLU A 199 0.28 28.82 -4.26
N CYS A 200 1.31 28.01 -4.52
CA CYS A 200 2.02 28.04 -5.80
C CYS A 200 1.15 27.50 -6.96
N THR A 201 0.56 28.40 -7.74
CA THR A 201 -0.24 28.06 -8.93
C THR A 201 0.56 27.53 -10.13
N LYS A 202 1.89 27.50 -10.03
CA LYS A 202 2.80 27.07 -11.12
C LYS A 202 3.35 25.65 -10.95
N TYR A 203 2.89 24.92 -9.93
CA TYR A 203 3.38 23.57 -9.69
C TYR A 203 2.95 22.62 -10.81
N GLU A 204 3.92 21.90 -11.37
CA GLU A 204 3.68 20.80 -12.30
C GLU A 204 4.57 19.63 -11.91
N LYS A 205 3.98 18.46 -11.66
CA LYS A 205 4.72 17.26 -11.25
C LYS A 205 5.54 16.72 -12.42
N GLY A 206 6.83 16.49 -12.25
CA GLY A 206 7.64 15.91 -13.33
C GLY A 206 9.15 15.86 -13.09
N ALA A 207 9.87 15.45 -14.13
CA ALA A 207 11.34 15.55 -14.18
C ALA A 207 11.77 17.03 -14.18
N ARG A 208 12.97 17.32 -13.66
CA ARG A 208 13.49 18.69 -13.62
C ARG A 208 13.74 19.20 -15.04
N MET A 209 13.06 20.28 -15.40
CA MET A 209 13.17 20.97 -16.68
C MET A 209 14.51 21.71 -16.77
N LYS A 210 15.14 21.64 -17.95
CA LYS A 210 16.38 22.34 -18.29
C LYS A 210 16.06 23.41 -19.34
N MET A 211 16.92 24.43 -19.48
CA MET A 211 16.72 25.49 -20.49
C MET A 211 16.55 24.92 -21.91
N LYS A 212 17.31 23.88 -22.26
CA LYS A 212 17.21 23.19 -23.54
C LYS A 212 15.84 22.56 -23.82
N ASP A 213 15.03 22.30 -22.80
CA ASP A 213 13.69 21.68 -22.94
C ASP A 213 12.60 22.75 -23.17
N VAL A 214 12.96 24.05 -23.21
CA VAL A 214 12.04 25.18 -23.43
C VAL A 214 12.18 25.75 -24.85
N GLU A 215 13.29 25.47 -25.54
CA GLU A 215 13.61 25.97 -26.88
C GLU A 215 13.15 25.03 -28.01
N GLU A 216 12.41 23.96 -27.68
CA GLU A 216 11.85 22.95 -28.59
C GLU A 216 10.32 23.01 -28.60
#